data_AF-T1I859-F1
#
_entry.id   AF-T1I859-F1
#
_cell.length_a   1.000
_cell.length_b   1.000
_cell.length_c   1.000
_cell.angle_alpha   90.00
_cell.angle_beta   90.00
_cell.angle_gamma   90.00
#
_symmetry.space_group_name_H-M   'P 1'
#
loop_
_entity.id
_entity.type
_entity.pdbx_description
1 polymer ?
#
loop_
_entity_poly.entity_id
_entity_poly.type
_entity_poly.pdbx_seq_one_letter_code
_entity_poly.pdbx_strand_id
1 'polypeptide(L)'
;DEELNKLSSLIKAFDAYFKQFSQTWDFKHIVTSPIYAQSNGMVERANNGMHLALLQYRNSPIGDMPFPSELLMSRRLTDNLPVYSNKLSPQIVPIEDTLNKLTYKKKQQKKYYDRGSRRLPALQNKQRIAVQ
;
A
#
# COMPACT_ATOMS: atom_id res chain seq x y z
N ASP A 1 9.95 -32.94 6.90
CA ASP A 1 10.99 -32.18 7.62
C ASP A 1 12.05 -31.54 6.72
N GLU A 2 12.63 -32.27 5.76
CA GLU A 2 13.68 -31.72 4.88
C GLU A 2 13.20 -30.60 3.92
N GLU A 3 12.02 -30.77 3.32
CA GLU A 3 11.35 -29.76 2.46
C GLU A 3 11.07 -28.44 3.20
N LEU A 4 10.58 -28.51 4.44
CA LEU A 4 10.30 -27.35 5.28
C LEU A 4 11.57 -26.60 5.67
N ASN A 5 12.66 -27.33 5.91
CA ASN A 5 13.97 -26.74 6.17
C ASN A 5 14.56 -26.05 4.94
N LYS A 6 14.39 -26.64 3.74
CA LYS A 6 14.75 -26.00 2.47
C LYS A 6 13.95 -24.72 2.24
N LEU A 7 12.64 -24.76 2.46
CA LEU A 7 11.76 -23.59 2.31
C LEU A 7 12.15 -22.46 3.28
N SER A 8 12.40 -22.80 4.55
CA SER A 8 12.87 -21.85 5.58
C SER A 8 14.23 -21.24 5.22
N SER A 9 15.15 -22.03 4.67
CA SER A 9 16.44 -21.56 4.18
C SER A 9 16.30 -20.60 3.00
N LEU A 10 15.44 -20.92 2.04
CA LEU A 10 15.17 -20.08 0.87
C LEU A 10 14.55 -18.74 1.26
N ILE A 11 13.59 -18.72 2.19
CA ILE A 11 12.98 -17.48 2.67
C ILE A 11 14.05 -16.59 3.34
N LYS A 12 14.90 -17.17 4.18
CA LYS A 12 16.01 -16.41 4.82
C LYS A 12 17.01 -15.86 3.80
N ALA A 13 17.33 -16.65 2.76
CA ALA A 13 18.22 -16.22 1.70
C ALA A 13 17.61 -15.07 0.89
N PHE A 14 16.31 -15.14 0.59
CA PHE A 14 15.57 -14.08 -0.08
C PHE A 14 15.56 -12.80 0.77
N ASP A 15 15.26 -12.89 2.06
CA ASP A 15 15.25 -11.73 2.97
C ASP A 15 16.62 -11.05 3.03
N ALA A 16 17.71 -11.83 3.08
CA ALA A 16 19.07 -11.29 3.07
C ALA A 16 19.38 -10.55 1.76
N TYR A 17 19.04 -11.16 0.62
CA TYR A 17 19.20 -10.55 -0.70
C TYR A 17 18.37 -9.26 -0.84
N PHE A 18 17.10 -9.30 -0.44
CA PHE A 18 16.19 -8.16 -0.59
C PHE A 18 16.58 -7.01 0.34
N LYS A 19 17.16 -7.32 1.50
CA LYS A 19 17.75 -6.30 2.39
C LYS A 19 18.91 -5.58 1.72
N GLN A 20 19.82 -6.31 1.07
CA GLN A 20 20.92 -5.70 0.31
C GLN A 20 20.38 -4.85 -0.84
N PHE A 21 19.42 -5.38 -1.60
CA PHE A 21 18.74 -4.65 -2.66
C PHE A 21 18.12 -3.34 -2.16
N SER A 22 17.42 -3.38 -1.02
CA SER A 22 16.80 -2.20 -0.41
C SER A 22 17.80 -1.12 0.01
N GLN A 23 18.99 -1.54 0.47
CA GLN A 23 20.08 -0.61 0.82
C GLN A 23 20.72 0.01 -0.43
N THR A 24 20.93 -0.78 -1.49
CA THR A 24 21.51 -0.29 -2.74
C THR A 24 20.58 0.69 -3.47
N TRP A 25 19.28 0.47 -3.42
CA TRP A 25 18.26 1.30 -4.09
C TRP A 25 17.64 2.35 -3.16
N ASP A 26 18.16 2.51 -1.96
CA ASP A 26 17.76 3.50 -0.94
C ASP A 26 16.25 3.55 -0.68
N PHE A 27 15.64 2.39 -0.44
CA PHE A 27 14.25 2.30 0.01
C PHE A 27 14.11 1.47 1.28
N LYS A 28 13.11 1.80 2.09
CA LYS A 28 12.83 1.08 3.34
C LYS A 28 12.02 -0.19 3.06
N HIS A 29 12.62 -1.35 3.25
CA HIS A 29 11.90 -2.63 3.23
C HIS A 29 11.13 -2.82 4.56
N ILE A 30 9.79 -2.93 4.48
CA ILE A 30 8.92 -3.18 5.62
C ILE A 30 8.24 -4.53 5.40
N VAL A 31 8.53 -5.50 6.28
CA VAL A 31 7.92 -6.83 6.24
C VAL A 31 6.71 -6.83 7.16
N THR A 32 5.56 -7.27 6.66
CA THR A 32 4.33 -7.45 7.44
C THR A 32 4.05 -8.94 7.61
N SER A 33 3.41 -9.31 8.73
CA SER A 33 2.98 -10.69 8.94
C SER A 33 1.99 -11.12 7.85
N PRO A 34 2.15 -12.31 7.26
CA PRO A 34 1.23 -12.81 6.22
C PRO A 34 -0.21 -12.97 6.73
N ILE A 35 -0.40 -13.11 8.05
CA ILE A 35 -1.73 -13.28 8.69
C ILE A 35 -2.40 -11.91 8.93
N TYR A 36 -1.69 -10.80 8.73
CA TYR A 36 -2.22 -9.46 8.95
C TYR A 36 -2.92 -8.93 7.69
N ALA A 37 -4.11 -9.45 7.40
CA ALA A 37 -4.90 -9.11 6.20
C ALA A 37 -5.10 -7.60 5.99
N GLN A 38 -5.12 -6.81 7.07
CA GLN A 38 -5.29 -5.36 7.01
C GLN A 38 -4.14 -4.62 6.31
N SER A 39 -2.91 -5.14 6.30
CA SER A 39 -1.82 -4.55 5.52
C SER A 39 -1.82 -4.99 4.05
N ASN A 40 -2.40 -6.14 3.74
CA ASN A 40 -2.29 -6.78 2.43
C ASN A 40 -3.52 -6.58 1.54
N GLY A 41 -4.60 -5.98 2.05
CA GLY A 41 -5.87 -5.86 1.33
C GLY A 41 -5.82 -5.11 -0.02
N MET A 42 -4.78 -4.31 -0.30
CA MET A 42 -4.61 -3.73 -1.64
C MET A 42 -4.04 -4.72 -2.66
N VAL A 43 -3.15 -5.62 -2.24
CA VAL A 43 -2.59 -6.68 -3.09
C VAL A 43 -3.69 -7.66 -3.47
N GLU A 44 -4.53 -8.04 -2.52
CA GLU A 44 -5.64 -8.96 -2.73
C GLU A 44 -6.67 -8.43 -3.74
N ARG A 45 -6.91 -7.10 -3.77
CA ARG A 45 -7.80 -6.47 -4.76
C ARG A 45 -7.25 -6.46 -6.19
N ALA A 46 -5.94 -6.62 -6.38
CA ALA A 46 -5.27 -6.53 -7.67
C ALA A 46 -5.17 -7.86 -8.43
N ASN A 47 -5.73 -8.95 -7.90
CA ASN A 47 -5.45 -10.31 -8.35
C ASN A 47 -6.12 -10.72 -9.69
N ASN A 48 -6.97 -9.87 -10.27
CA ASN A 48 -7.63 -10.12 -11.55
C ASN A 48 -7.01 -9.24 -12.65
N GLY A 49 -6.20 -9.82 -13.54
CA GLY A 49 -5.70 -9.12 -14.73
C GLY A 49 -4.95 -7.82 -14.42
N MET A 50 -3.76 -7.95 -13.82
CA MET A 50 -2.97 -6.86 -13.22
C MET A 50 -2.93 -5.57 -14.04
N HIS A 51 -2.74 -5.66 -15.36
CA HIS A 51 -2.65 -4.47 -16.21
C HIS A 51 -3.98 -3.72 -16.38
N LEU A 52 -5.07 -4.45 -16.60
CA LEU A 52 -6.40 -3.85 -16.79
C LEU A 52 -6.94 -3.33 -15.47
N ALA A 53 -6.79 -4.10 -14.38
CA ALA A 53 -7.18 -3.66 -13.04
C ALA A 53 -6.42 -2.40 -12.62
N LEU A 54 -5.12 -2.33 -12.91
CA LEU A 54 -4.31 -1.15 -12.61
C LEU A 54 -4.70 0.06 -13.47
N LEU A 55 -5.03 -0.15 -14.74
CA LEU A 55 -5.55 0.91 -15.61
C LEU A 55 -6.87 1.46 -15.06
N GLN A 56 -7.82 0.58 -14.75
CA GLN A 56 -9.12 0.95 -14.18
C GLN A 56 -8.96 1.66 -12.83
N TYR A 57 -8.08 1.16 -11.96
CA TYR A 57 -7.77 1.80 -10.68
C TYR A 57 -7.22 3.23 -10.89
N ARG A 58 -6.27 3.40 -11.83
CA ARG A 58 -5.70 4.71 -12.16
C ARG A 58 -6.73 5.69 -12.73
N ASN A 59 -7.75 5.17 -13.41
CA ASN A 59 -8.85 5.92 -14.00
C ASN A 59 -10.14 5.90 -13.17
N SER A 60 -10.09 5.51 -11.90
CA SER A 60 -11.25 5.56 -11.00
C SER A 60 -11.12 6.70 -9.99
N PRO A 61 -12.20 7.45 -9.72
CA PRO A 61 -12.18 8.47 -8.69
C PRO A 61 -12.04 7.85 -7.29
N ILE A 62 -11.20 8.43 -6.43
CA ILE A 62 -11.05 8.00 -5.04
C ILE A 62 -11.88 8.93 -4.13
N GLY A 63 -13.21 8.78 -4.21
CA GLY A 63 -14.15 9.73 -3.59
C GLY A 63 -13.91 11.14 -4.12
N ASP A 64 -13.81 12.13 -3.23
CA ASP A 64 -13.60 13.54 -3.59
C ASP A 64 -12.14 13.91 -3.94
N MET A 65 -11.31 12.94 -4.35
CA MET A 65 -9.92 13.16 -4.72
C MET A 65 -9.70 13.04 -6.23
N PRO A 66 -8.68 13.72 -6.77
CA PRO A 66 -8.25 13.51 -8.15
C PRO A 66 -7.93 12.04 -8.41
N PHE A 67 -8.03 11.64 -9.67
CA PHE A 67 -7.79 10.28 -10.11
C PHE A 67 -6.30 9.95 -9.89
N PRO A 68 -5.93 8.67 -9.61
CA PRO A 68 -4.52 8.35 -9.41
C PRO A 68 -3.64 8.67 -10.63
N SER A 69 -4.19 8.56 -11.85
CA SER A 69 -3.52 9.00 -13.07
C SER A 69 -3.27 10.51 -13.09
N GLU A 70 -4.23 11.31 -12.62
CA GLU A 70 -4.08 12.76 -12.50
C GLU A 70 -3.02 13.13 -11.46
N LEU A 71 -2.94 12.40 -10.35
CA LEU A 71 -1.91 12.67 -9.32
C LEU A 71 -0.49 12.27 -9.76
N LEU A 72 -0.36 11.20 -10.53
CA LEU A 72 0.93 10.65 -10.92
C LEU A 72 1.44 11.22 -12.25
N MET A 73 0.55 11.50 -13.19
CA MET A 73 0.87 11.84 -14.58
C MET A 73 0.23 13.17 -15.02
N SER A 74 -0.45 13.88 -14.11
CA SER A 74 -1.18 15.11 -14.39
C SER A 74 -2.28 14.95 -15.46
N ARG A 75 -2.67 13.73 -15.85
CA ARG A 75 -3.61 13.51 -16.96
C ARG A 75 -4.45 12.25 -16.72
N ARG A 76 -5.58 12.12 -17.41
CA ARG A 76 -6.33 10.85 -17.47
C ARG A 76 -5.76 9.91 -18.51
N LEU A 77 -5.92 8.61 -18.29
CA LEU A 77 -5.53 7.59 -19.27
C LEU A 77 -6.73 7.25 -20.15
N THR A 78 -6.47 6.70 -21.33
CA THR A 78 -7.49 6.11 -22.19
C THR A 78 -7.90 4.76 -21.62
N ASP A 79 -9.20 4.54 -21.45
CA ASP A 79 -9.76 3.24 -21.13
C ASP A 79 -10.90 2.89 -22.11
N ASN A 80 -11.68 1.86 -21.80
CA ASN A 80 -12.80 1.43 -22.64
C ASN A 80 -13.95 2.45 -22.66
N LEU A 81 -13.92 3.48 -21.82
CA LEU A 81 -14.90 4.55 -21.81
C LEU A 81 -14.40 5.73 -22.65
N PRO A 82 -15.30 6.41 -23.37
CA PRO A 82 -14.92 7.61 -24.10
C PRO A 82 -14.52 8.71 -23.11
N VAL A 83 -13.31 9.23 -23.28
CA VAL A 83 -12.78 10.37 -22.52
C VAL A 83 -12.52 11.53 -23.47
N TYR A 84 -12.91 12.74 -23.06
CA TYR A 84 -12.63 13.94 -23.83
C TYR A 84 -11.12 14.16 -24.00
N SER A 85 -10.70 14.54 -25.21
CA SER A 85 -9.29 14.76 -25.56
C SER A 85 -8.58 15.77 -24.65
N ASN A 86 -9.30 16.78 -24.18
CA ASN A 86 -8.79 17.79 -23.25
C ASN A 86 -8.40 17.22 -21.87
N LYS A 87 -8.89 16.04 -21.48
CA LYS A 87 -8.54 15.36 -20.23
C LYS A 87 -7.37 14.38 -20.38
N LEU A 88 -6.96 14.08 -21.61
CA LEU A 88 -5.80 13.25 -21.91
C LEU A 88 -4.49 14.06 -21.91
N SER A 89 -4.57 15.40 -21.98
CA SER A 89 -3.42 16.28 -21.82
C SER A 89 -3.12 16.56 -20.33
N PRO A 90 -1.86 16.82 -19.97
CA PRO A 90 -1.49 17.21 -18.62
C PRO A 90 -2.21 18.48 -18.16
N GLN A 91 -2.78 18.44 -16.96
CA GLN A 91 -3.45 19.53 -16.24
C GLN A 91 -2.85 19.63 -14.84
N ILE A 92 -2.67 20.86 -14.36
CA ILE A 92 -2.15 21.11 -13.02
C ILE A 92 -3.18 20.67 -11.99
N VAL A 93 -2.76 19.76 -11.10
CA VAL A 93 -3.57 19.33 -9.95
C VAL A 93 -3.17 20.16 -8.73
N PRO A 94 -4.11 20.65 -7.91
CA PRO A 94 -3.79 21.32 -6.65
C PRO A 94 -3.24 20.31 -5.64
N ILE A 95 -1.92 20.11 -5.67
CA ILE A 95 -1.21 19.10 -4.88
C ILE A 95 -1.34 19.38 -3.39
N GLU A 96 -1.19 20.63 -2.94
CA GLU A 96 -1.26 21.01 -1.53
C GLU A 96 -2.62 20.65 -0.90
N ASP A 97 -3.71 21.05 -1.54
CA ASP A 97 -5.07 20.72 -1.10
C ASP A 97 -5.30 19.20 -1.06
N THR A 98 -4.76 18.50 -2.06
CA THR A 98 -4.87 17.04 -2.12
C THR A 98 -4.13 16.38 -0.97
N LEU A 99 -2.91 16.83 -0.66
CA LEU A 99 -2.11 16.33 0.46
C LEU A 99 -2.78 16.61 1.80
N ASN A 100 -3.39 17.79 1.96
CA ASN A 100 -4.15 18.15 3.15
C ASN A 100 -5.37 17.23 3.33
N LYS A 101 -6.13 16.99 2.26
CA LYS A 101 -7.28 16.04 2.26
C LYS A 101 -6.83 14.61 2.57
N LEU A 102 -5.75 14.14 1.95
CA LEU A 102 -5.17 12.81 2.22
C LEU A 102 -4.76 12.65 3.68
N THR A 103 -4.07 13.66 4.22
CA THR A 103 -3.62 13.67 5.61
C THR A 103 -4.79 13.65 6.57
N TYR A 104 -5.84 14.43 6.29
CA TYR A 104 -7.08 14.42 7.06
C TYR A 104 -7.75 13.03 7.03
N LYS A 105 -7.93 12.43 5.85
CA LYS A 105 -8.52 11.09 5.70
C LYS A 105 -7.71 10.03 6.46
N LYS A 106 -6.37 10.05 6.36
CA LYS A 106 -5.50 9.15 7.12
C LYS A 106 -5.66 9.33 8.64
N LYS A 107 -5.73 10.57 9.12
CA LYS A 107 -5.98 10.86 10.55
C LYS A 107 -7.33 10.31 11.00
N GLN A 108 -8.38 10.49 10.20
CA GLN A 108 -9.70 9.95 10.53
C GLN A 108 -9.67 8.42 10.54
N GLN A 109 -9.13 7.78 9.52
CA GLN A 109 -9.01 6.33 9.45
C GLN A 109 -8.25 5.76 10.67
N LYS A 110 -7.14 6.39 11.06
CA LYS A 110 -6.43 6.06 12.29
C LYS A 110 -7.31 6.18 13.54
N LYS A 111 -8.05 7.29 13.68
CA LYS A 111 -8.97 7.49 14.80
C LYS A 111 -10.03 6.38 14.87
N TYR A 112 -10.64 6.00 13.75
CA TYR A 112 -11.65 4.93 13.70
C TYR A 112 -11.04 3.55 14.01
N TYR A 113 -9.86 3.28 13.45
CA TYR A 113 -9.11 2.05 13.67
C TYR A 113 -8.74 1.88 15.15
N ASP A 114 -8.25 2.96 15.78
CA ASP A 114 -7.81 2.96 17.17
C ASP A 114 -8.97 3.01 18.20
N ARG A 115 -10.25 3.03 17.78
CA ARG A 115 -11.39 3.10 18.73
C ARG A 115 -11.47 1.90 19.67
N GLY A 116 -11.08 0.72 19.18
CA GLY A 116 -11.06 -0.51 19.96
C GLY A 116 -9.70 -0.81 20.60
N SER A 117 -8.66 -0.03 20.31
CA SER A 117 -7.31 -0.33 20.79
C SER A 117 -7.11 0.19 22.22
N ARG A 118 -6.49 -0.64 23.05
CA ARG A 118 -6.13 -0.30 24.44
C ARG A 118 -4.62 -0.18 24.53
N ARG A 119 -4.13 0.78 25.31
CA ARG A 119 -2.70 0.87 25.61
C ARG A 119 -2.31 -0.31 26.48
N LEU A 120 -1.39 -1.13 25.99
CA LEU A 120 -0.82 -2.22 26.78
C LEU A 120 0.16 -1.64 27.82
N PRO A 121 0.21 -2.22 29.04
CA PRO A 121 1.20 -1.85 30.03
C PRO A 121 2.62 -2.15 29.52
N ALA A 122 3.60 -1.43 30.05
CA ALA A 122 5.01 -1.67 29.72
C ALA A 122 5.40 -3.11 30.09
N LEU A 123 6.05 -3.80 29.15
CA LEU A 123 6.50 -5.18 29.36
C LEU A 123 7.69 -5.20 30.31
N GLN A 124 7.70 -6.17 31.22
CA GLN A 124 8.83 -6.40 32.11
C GLN A 124 9.86 -7.33 31.45
N ASN A 125 11.13 -7.13 31.80
CA ASN A 125 12.22 -7.92 31.25
C ASN A 125 12.02 -9.40 31.63
N LYS A 126 12.06 -10.31 30.63
CA LYS A 126 11.74 -11.76 30.73
C LYS A 126 10.26 -12.16 30.83
N GLN A 127 9.31 -11.25 30.60
CA GLN A 127 7.88 -11.61 30.55
C GLN A 127 7.56 -12.44 29.29
N ARG A 128 6.98 -13.64 29.48
CA ARG A 128 6.43 -14.44 28.37
C ARG A 128 5.10 -13.85 27.93
N ILE A 129 5.01 -13.52 26.64
CA ILE A 129 3.79 -13.03 25.99
C ILE A 129 3.50 -13.90 24.77
N ALA A 130 2.22 -14.20 24.55
CA ALA A 130 1.74 -14.77 23.31
C ALA A 130 1.49 -13.61 22.33
N VAL A 131 2.10 -13.68 21.14
CA VAL A 131 1.84 -12.75 20.05
C VAL A 131 0.86 -13.43 19.10
N GLN A 132 -0.23 -12.75 18.76
CA GLN A 132 -1.28 -13.23 17.87
C GLN A 132 -1.21 -12.50 16.53
#